data_AF-A0A1B6C674-F1
#
_entry.id   AF-A0A1B6C674-F1
#
_cell.length_a   1.000
_cell.length_b   1.000
_cell.length_c   1.000
_cell.angle_alpha   90.00
_cell.angle_beta   90.00
_cell.angle_gamma   90.00
#
_symmetry.space_group_name_H-M   'P 1'
#
loop_
_entity.id
_entity.type
_entity.pdbx_description
1 polymer ?
#
loop_
_entity_poly.entity_id
_entity_poly.type
_entity_poly.pdbx_seq_one_letter_code
_entity_poly.pdbx_strand_id
1 'polypeptide(L)'
;MAAGGKPSLEMQFCAFSKFGDTKSDGKTITLTQSDKWMKQAGVIDGKKITTTDTGICFNKLKSKTIPYKDFEKYVEDLANSKKISPDELKLKLQECGEPGTTATTVFRSSRCPCN
;
A
#
# COMPACT_ATOMS: atom_id res chain seq x y z
N MET A 1 -17.07 7.84 16.37
CA MET A 1 -16.29 7.86 17.62
C MET A 1 -14.81 7.90 17.25
N ALA A 2 -13.99 8.59 18.04
CA ALA A 2 -12.58 8.96 17.83
C ALA A 2 -11.71 7.83 17.20
N ALA A 3 -10.72 8.10 16.33
CA ALA A 3 -9.61 9.02 16.58
C ALA A 3 -8.94 9.53 15.30
N GLY A 4 -8.55 10.80 15.30
CA GLY A 4 -7.50 11.36 14.45
C GLY A 4 -6.12 10.87 14.89
N GLY A 5 -5.88 9.56 14.84
CA GLY A 5 -4.56 8.95 14.99
C GLY A 5 -4.08 8.47 13.62
N LYS A 6 -2.85 8.83 13.25
CA LYS A 6 -2.20 8.40 11.99
C LYS A 6 -2.53 6.93 11.72
N PRO A 7 -3.09 6.58 10.56
CA PRO A 7 -3.52 5.23 10.35
C PRO A 7 -2.23 4.37 10.27
N SER A 8 -2.17 3.31 11.08
CA SER A 8 -0.95 2.48 11.19
C SER A 8 -0.80 1.60 9.96
N LEU A 9 0.43 1.30 9.57
CA LEU A 9 0.75 0.55 8.35
C LEU A 9 0.00 -0.79 8.28
N GLU A 10 -0.13 -1.48 9.42
CA GLU A 10 -0.92 -2.70 9.59
C GLU A 10 -2.42 -2.51 9.30
N MET A 11 -2.97 -1.36 9.68
CA MET A 11 -4.38 -1.03 9.46
C MET A 11 -4.66 -0.78 7.98
N GLN A 12 -3.78 -0.04 7.29
CA GLN A 12 -3.86 0.12 5.85
C GLN A 12 -3.69 -1.24 5.19
N PHE A 13 -2.69 -2.02 5.59
CA PHE A 13 -2.42 -3.33 5.04
C PHE A 13 -3.66 -4.23 5.12
N CYS A 14 -4.32 -4.27 6.29
CA CYS A 14 -5.56 -5.00 6.48
C CYS A 14 -6.68 -4.49 5.57
N ALA A 15 -6.86 -3.17 5.52
CA ALA A 15 -7.89 -2.57 4.68
C ALA A 15 -7.65 -2.85 3.18
N PHE A 16 -6.40 -2.73 2.70
CA PHE A 16 -6.04 -2.97 1.30
C PHE A 16 -6.15 -4.45 0.97
N SER A 17 -5.74 -5.33 1.88
CA SER A 17 -5.88 -6.78 1.76
C SER A 17 -7.35 -7.20 1.59
N LYS A 18 -8.28 -6.57 2.32
CA LYS A 18 -9.72 -6.81 2.19
C LYS A 18 -10.34 -6.13 0.97
N PHE A 19 -9.71 -5.07 0.46
CA PHE A 19 -10.24 -4.24 -0.62
C PHE A 19 -10.10 -4.89 -1.99
N GLY A 20 -11.10 -5.67 -2.40
CA GLY A 20 -11.15 -6.33 -3.71
C GLY A 20 -11.05 -7.84 -3.67
N ASP A 21 -10.89 -8.44 -2.49
CA ASP A 21 -11.03 -9.88 -2.27
C ASP A 21 -11.98 -10.12 -1.09
N THR A 22 -13.25 -10.38 -1.39
CA THR A 22 -14.31 -10.60 -0.38
C THR A 22 -14.14 -11.88 0.43
N LYS A 23 -13.12 -12.70 0.13
CA LYS A 23 -12.77 -13.93 0.87
C LYS A 23 -11.50 -13.79 1.70
N SER A 24 -10.77 -12.68 1.59
CA SER A 24 -9.51 -12.50 2.30
C SER A 24 -9.71 -11.96 3.72
N ASP A 25 -9.03 -12.59 4.67
CA ASP A 25 -9.06 -12.23 6.10
C ASP A 25 -8.37 -10.90 6.45
N GLY A 26 -7.86 -10.15 5.46
CA GLY A 26 -7.05 -8.96 5.72
C GLY A 26 -5.60 -9.26 6.14
N LYS A 27 -5.17 -10.52 6.05
CA LYS A 27 -3.84 -10.96 6.52
C LYS A 27 -2.76 -10.99 5.43
N THR A 28 -3.16 -10.94 4.17
CA THR A 28 -2.24 -11.02 3.02
C THR A 28 -2.68 -10.11 1.88
N ILE A 29 -1.76 -9.36 1.28
CA ILE A 29 -2.03 -8.47 0.15
C ILE A 29 -1.55 -9.09 -1.17
N THR A 30 -2.24 -8.82 -2.28
CA THR A 30 -1.85 -9.31 -3.61
C THR A 30 -1.03 -8.28 -4.38
N LEU A 31 -0.37 -8.69 -5.48
CA LEU A 31 0.39 -7.76 -6.34
C LEU A 31 -0.48 -6.58 -6.79
N THR A 32 -1.71 -6.87 -7.23
CA THR A 32 -2.66 -5.84 -7.69
C THR A 32 -2.99 -4.83 -6.60
N GLN A 33 -3.15 -5.28 -5.35
CA GLN A 33 -3.47 -4.38 -4.23
C GLN A 33 -2.25 -3.62 -3.75
N SER A 34 -1.09 -4.26 -3.67
CA SER A 34 0.20 -3.62 -3.41
C SER A 34 0.47 -2.50 -4.43
N ASP A 35 0.27 -2.78 -5.72
CA ASP A 35 0.47 -1.79 -6.79
C ASP A 35 -0.46 -0.58 -6.64
N LYS A 36 -1.75 -0.84 -6.35
CA LYS A 36 -2.73 0.21 -6.07
C LYS A 36 -2.32 1.05 -4.86
N TRP A 37 -1.89 0.43 -3.77
CA TRP A 37 -1.47 1.13 -2.57
C TRP A 37 -0.20 1.96 -2.82
N MET A 38 0.83 1.39 -3.45
CA MET A 38 2.07 2.08 -3.79
C MET A 38 1.84 3.27 -4.72
N LYS A 39 0.91 3.16 -5.68
CA LYS A 39 0.47 4.29 -6.52
C LYS A 39 -0.30 5.34 -5.72
N GLN A 40 -1.24 4.92 -4.86
CA GLN A 40 -2.05 5.84 -4.06
C GLN A 40 -1.22 6.58 -3.01
N ALA A 41 -0.22 5.91 -2.43
CA ALA A 41 0.73 6.48 -1.47
C ALA A 41 1.73 7.46 -2.09
N GLY A 42 1.71 7.65 -3.42
CA GLY A 42 2.69 8.48 -4.12
C GLY A 42 4.12 7.95 -4.02
N VAL A 43 4.29 6.68 -3.65
CA VAL A 43 5.59 6.01 -3.58
C VAL A 43 6.14 5.81 -5.00
N ILE A 44 5.27 5.46 -5.94
CA ILE A 44 5.61 5.30 -7.36
C ILE A 44 5.56 6.67 -8.06
N ASP A 45 6.69 7.37 -8.03
CA ASP A 45 6.91 8.63 -8.76
C ASP A 45 7.35 8.42 -10.22
N GLY A 46 7.68 7.19 -10.61
CA GLY A 46 8.16 6.88 -11.96
C GLY A 46 9.64 7.20 -12.20
N LYS A 47 10.28 8.09 -11.40
CA LYS A 47 11.74 8.30 -11.41
C LYS A 47 12.49 7.40 -10.44
N LYS A 48 12.04 7.33 -9.19
CA LYS A 48 12.68 6.49 -8.16
C LYS A 48 12.03 5.12 -8.12
N ILE A 49 10.82 5.00 -7.60
CA ILE A 49 10.09 3.72 -7.60
C ILE A 49 9.20 3.64 -8.84
N THR A 50 9.22 2.49 -9.51
CA THR A 50 8.39 2.21 -10.69
C THR A 50 7.57 0.95 -10.46
N THR A 51 6.47 0.83 -11.19
CA THR A 51 5.59 -0.35 -11.22
C THR A 51 6.35 -1.64 -11.57
N THR A 52 7.41 -1.52 -12.38
CA THR A 52 8.32 -2.62 -12.71
C THR A 52 9.13 -3.06 -11.48
N ASP A 53 9.69 -2.12 -10.73
CA ASP A 53 10.51 -2.42 -9.55
C ASP A 53 9.68 -3.08 -8.45
N THR A 54 8.50 -2.52 -8.16
CA THR A 54 7.54 -3.12 -7.23
C THR A 54 7.10 -4.51 -7.67
N GLY A 55 6.86 -4.71 -8.98
CA GLY A 55 6.53 -6.00 -9.57
C GLY A 55 7.67 -7.03 -9.47
N ILE A 56 8.91 -6.63 -9.72
CA ILE A 56 10.10 -7.50 -9.58
C ILE A 56 10.28 -7.93 -8.13
N CYS A 57 10.26 -6.98 -7.18
CA CYS A 57 10.37 -7.29 -5.75
C CYS A 57 9.23 -8.20 -5.28
N PHE A 58 8.01 -8.03 -5.80
CA PHE A 58 6.89 -8.92 -5.47
C PHE A 58 7.07 -10.32 -6.08
N ASN A 59 7.53 -10.41 -7.34
CA ASN A 59 7.77 -11.69 -8.00
C ASN A 59 8.92 -12.48 -7.34
N LYS A 60 9.91 -11.76 -6.78
CA LYS A 60 11.02 -12.34 -6.00
C LYS A 60 10.51 -13.07 -4.74
N LEU A 61 9.39 -12.66 -4.16
CA LEU A 61 8.74 -13.33 -3.02
C LEU A 61 8.06 -14.65 -3.41
N LYS A 62 8.01 -14.98 -4.71
CA LYS A 62 7.42 -16.22 -5.30
C LYS A 62 6.01 -16.53 -4.77
N SER A 63 5.28 -15.52 -4.32
CA SER A 63 4.00 -15.66 -3.65
C SER A 63 2.95 -14.83 -4.37
N LYS A 64 1.75 -15.37 -4.55
CA LYS A 64 0.61 -14.65 -5.16
C LYS A 64 0.02 -13.61 -4.21
N THR A 65 0.06 -13.91 -2.92
CA THR A 65 -0.33 -13.04 -1.82
C THR A 65 0.80 -13.05 -0.81
N ILE A 66 1.11 -11.89 -0.22
CA ILE A 66 2.19 -11.77 0.77
C ILE A 66 1.60 -11.33 2.11
N PRO A 67 1.97 -11.98 3.23
CA PRO A 67 1.55 -11.54 4.55
C PRO A 67 2.29 -10.28 4.97
N TYR A 68 1.82 -9.63 6.05
CA TYR A 68 2.46 -8.42 6.58
C TYR A 68 3.97 -8.58 6.84
N LYS A 69 4.41 -9.75 7.32
CA LYS A 69 5.83 -10.08 7.50
C LYS A 69 6.68 -9.96 6.24
N ASP A 70 6.18 -10.47 5.12
CA ASP A 70 6.86 -10.37 3.82
C ASP A 70 6.68 -8.98 3.22
N PHE A 71 5.57 -8.31 3.52
CA PHE A 71 5.35 -6.93 3.12
C PHE A 71 6.35 -5.97 3.78
N GLU A 72 6.68 -6.13 5.06
CA GLU A 72 7.73 -5.31 5.68
C GLU A 72 9.08 -5.52 4.99
N LYS A 73 9.47 -6.78 4.75
CA LYS A 73 10.70 -7.09 3.98
C LYS A 73 10.66 -6.52 2.58
N TYR A 74 9.51 -6.57 1.93
CA TYR A 74 9.29 -6.02 0.61
C TYR A 74 9.48 -4.50 0.60
N VAL A 75 8.89 -3.79 1.56
CA VAL A 75 9.08 -2.34 1.75
C VAL A 75 10.56 -2.05 2.02
N GLU A 76 11.24 -2.82 2.86
CA GLU A 76 12.67 -2.64 3.13
C GLU A 76 13.57 -2.93 1.90
N ASP A 77 13.32 -4.01 1.16
CA ASP A 77 14.08 -4.39 -0.06
C ASP A 77 13.87 -3.34 -1.16
N LEU A 78 12.63 -2.85 -1.32
CA LEU A 78 12.28 -1.78 -2.25
C LEU A 78 12.95 -0.45 -1.88
N ALA A 79 12.93 -0.09 -0.59
CA ALA A 79 13.60 1.10 -0.07
C ALA A 79 15.13 1.03 -0.31
N ASN A 80 15.75 -0.11 0.00
CA ASN A 80 17.18 -0.34 -0.26
C ASN A 80 17.51 -0.31 -1.76
N SER A 81 16.70 -0.96 -2.59
CA SER A 81 16.86 -0.98 -4.06
C SER A 81 16.90 0.42 -4.65
N LYS A 82 16.08 1.34 -4.10
CA LYS A 82 15.96 2.71 -4.58
C LYS A 82 16.74 3.75 -3.79
N LYS A 83 17.55 3.34 -2.81
CA LYS A 83 18.26 4.21 -1.85
C LYS A 83 17.34 5.25 -1.21
N ILE A 84 16.17 4.79 -0.78
CA ILE A 84 15.18 5.57 -0.02
C ILE A 84 15.19 4.99 1.39
N SER A 85 14.97 5.81 2.41
CA SER A 85 14.90 5.28 3.76
C SER A 85 13.63 4.42 3.93
N PRO A 86 13.74 3.23 4.57
CA PRO A 86 12.57 2.39 4.85
C PRO A 86 11.54 3.16 5.69
N ASP A 87 11.97 4.03 6.60
CA ASP A 87 11.11 4.94 7.35
C ASP A 87 10.31 5.86 6.44
N GLU A 88 10.93 6.50 5.45
CA GLU A 88 10.25 7.40 4.52
C GLU A 88 9.24 6.63 3.64
N LEU A 89 9.55 5.39 3.29
CA LEU A 89 8.66 4.54 2.52
C LEU A 89 7.45 4.10 3.35
N LYS A 90 7.72 3.62 4.58
CA LYS A 90 6.70 3.25 5.58
C LYS A 90 5.79 4.43 5.90
N LEU A 91 6.35 5.64 6.02
CA LEU A 91 5.61 6.85 6.31
C LEU A 91 4.67 7.24 5.16
N LYS A 92 5.12 7.20 3.90
CA LYS A 92 4.20 7.41 2.74
C LYS A 92 3.09 6.36 2.69
N LEU A 93 3.41 5.09 2.97
CA LEU A 93 2.41 4.03 3.03
C LEU A 93 1.42 4.24 4.17
N GLN A 94 1.87 4.78 5.30
CA GLN A 94 1.04 5.17 6.44
C GLN A 94 0.18 6.40 6.18
N GLU A 95 0.68 7.38 5.44
CA GLU A 95 -0.10 8.55 5.04
C GLU A 95 -1.14 8.21 3.96
N CYS A 96 -0.99 7.08 3.29
CA CYS A 96 -2.01 6.57 2.39
C CYS A 96 -3.26 6.16 3.18
N GLY A 97 -4.31 6.98 3.08
CA GLY A 97 -5.60 6.74 3.71
C GLY A 97 -6.28 5.43 3.26
N GLU A 98 -7.33 5.08 3.99
CA GLU A 98 -8.12 3.85 3.80
C GLU A 98 -8.48 3.58 2.32
N PRO A 99 -8.36 2.33 1.86
CA PRO A 99 -8.88 1.89 0.57
C PRO A 99 -10.40 1.82 0.65
N GLY A 100 -11.03 2.98 0.48
CA GLY A 100 -12.47 3.18 0.41
C GLY A 100 -12.86 3.66 -0.98
N THR A 101 -13.93 3.10 -1.51
CA THR A 101 -14.52 3.36 -2.82
C THR A 101 -14.55 4.85 -3.22
N THR A 102 -13.66 5.26 -4.12
CA THR A 102 -13.99 6.26 -5.13
C THR A 102 -13.96 5.53 -6.46
N ALA A 103 -15.12 5.05 -6.88
CA ALA A 103 -15.34 4.62 -8.25
C ALA A 103 -14.85 5.76 -9.16
N THR A 104 -13.94 5.42 -10.08
CA THR A 104 -13.65 6.12 -11.34
C THR A 104 -14.24 7.52 -11.42
N THR A 105 -13.44 8.56 -11.19
CA THR A 105 -13.36 9.76 -12.04
C THR A 105 -12.66 10.90 -11.29
N VAL A 106 -11.66 11.48 -11.95
CA VAL A 106 -11.04 12.79 -11.74
C VAL A 106 -10.50 13.18 -10.35
N PHE A 107 -9.19 13.45 -10.37
CA PHE A 107 -8.50 14.52 -9.65
C PHE A 107 -9.43 15.61 -9.09
N ARG A 108 -9.88 15.48 -7.85
CA ARG A 108 -10.18 16.64 -7.01
C ARG A 108 -10.18 16.28 -5.55
N SER A 109 -9.46 17.10 -4.81
CA SER A 109 -9.54 17.27 -3.38
C SER A 109 -10.97 17.18 -2.86
N SER A 110 -11.05 16.78 -1.59
CA SER A 110 -12.14 17.06 -0.65
C SER A 110 -13.11 15.91 -0.42
N ARG A 111 -12.91 15.32 0.77
CA ARG A 111 -13.93 15.14 1.80
C ARG A 111 -15.01 14.09 1.51
N CYS A 112 -14.91 12.98 2.24
CA CYS A 112 -16.08 12.29 2.74
C CYS A 112 -15.94 12.04 4.25
N PRO A 113 -16.93 12.44 5.07
CA PRO A 113 -17.06 12.01 6.45
C PRO A 113 -17.65 10.59 6.47
N CYS A 114 -17.11 9.75 7.35
CA CYS A 114 -17.65 8.41 7.61
C CYS A 114 -18.95 8.50 8.43
N ASN A 115 -19.95 7.69 8.05
CA ASN A 115 -21.11 7.29 8.86
C ASN A 115 -21.04 5.77 8.98
#